data_AF-A0A2N4SPD1-F1
#
_entry.id   AF-A0A2N4SPD1-F1
#
_cell.length_a   1.000
_cell.length_b   1.000
_cell.length_c   1.000
_cell.angle_alpha   90.00
_cell.angle_beta   90.00
_cell.angle_gamma   90.00
#
_symmetry.space_group_name_H-M   'P 1'
#
loop_
_entity.id
_entity.type
_entity.pdbx_description
1 polymer ?
#
loop_
_entity_poly.entity_id
_entity_poly.type
_entity_poly.pdbx_seq_one_letter_code
_entity_poly.pdbx_strand_id
1 'polypeptide(L)'
;MARTAVEACGITNIRVIRQAYRLVVRLLGVTGDMPLAIQARTVPSIVLISALANKAIKDGPTLEYVAGYGRGSTDFLKLFLEQKGDASKEKAEDSTPAAWKVLLSKLGINSSDEFEELVVAFVRDGRHDAKAIEAVIQGYRHNEKCTESRSLAHEFFERFNWGVTDCDDDLVADAVKLIARVADLDAYTVTALGKQMADLPGGTKLEDDLIDGWLAHFATIVDKSEFGESPFQQPLNPKLKAAIDHARDARIHSVTVVDAIKYLLENDSWGHREEAAMRASTIDDFETAMRTLKGRDFKLFVLKSLDILEKNQMYENRFGQAGMNFLEACRRIVRVEKENRFGRLLRTLFAESEVPMLLAEDGIEAQS
;
A
#
# COMPACT_ATOMS: atom_id res chain seq x y z
N MET A 1 -9.27 31.67 2.03
CA MET A 1 -8.61 30.55 2.75
C MET A 1 -7.28 30.92 3.40
N ALA A 2 -6.31 31.51 2.69
CA ALA A 2 -5.02 31.90 3.32
C ALA A 2 -5.16 32.83 4.54
N ARG A 3 -6.09 33.79 4.49
CA ARG A 3 -6.39 34.69 5.62
C ARG A 3 -6.88 33.93 6.86
N THR A 4 -7.84 33.01 6.68
CA THR A 4 -8.40 32.18 7.75
C THR A 4 -7.32 31.31 8.39
N ALA A 5 -6.42 30.72 7.59
CA ALA A 5 -5.30 29.94 8.09
C ALA A 5 -4.28 30.78 8.88
N VAL A 6 -4.00 32.01 8.42
CA VAL A 6 -3.13 32.97 9.12
C VAL A 6 -3.71 33.35 10.49
N GLU A 7 -5.02 33.61 10.54
CA GLU A 7 -5.75 33.93 11.77
C GLU A 7 -5.77 32.72 12.74
N ALA A 8 -6.03 31.51 12.24
CA ALA A 8 -6.02 30.28 13.04
C ALA A 8 -4.63 29.96 13.62
N CYS A 9 -3.56 30.23 12.88
CA CYS A 9 -2.18 30.11 13.34
C CYS A 9 -1.75 31.25 14.30
N GLY A 10 -2.59 32.25 14.55
CA GLY A 10 -2.28 33.38 15.42
C GLY A 10 -1.14 34.27 14.91
N ILE A 11 -0.89 34.30 13.59
CA ILE A 11 0.26 35.00 13.02
C ILE A 11 -0.06 36.50 12.93
N THR A 12 0.62 37.31 13.74
CA THR A 12 0.46 38.78 13.74
C THR A 12 1.57 39.50 12.97
N ASN A 13 2.69 38.83 12.69
CA ASN A 13 3.83 39.41 12.02
C ASN A 13 3.62 39.48 10.50
N ILE A 14 3.45 40.70 9.97
CA ILE A 14 3.23 40.95 8.53
C ILE A 14 4.32 40.38 7.61
N ARG A 15 5.56 40.22 8.10
CA ARG A 15 6.66 39.61 7.30
C ARG A 15 6.40 38.12 7.08
N VAL A 16 5.96 37.41 8.13
CA VAL A 16 5.62 35.99 8.07
C VAL A 16 4.39 35.77 7.20
N ILE A 17 3.37 36.62 7.32
CA ILE A 17 2.16 36.57 6.47
C ILE A 17 2.54 36.71 4.98
N ARG A 18 3.37 37.71 4.65
CA ARG A 18 3.85 37.91 3.28
C ARG A 18 4.67 36.74 2.78
N GLN A 19 5.46 36.10 3.64
CA GLN A 19 6.25 34.94 3.28
C GLN A 19 5.39 33.71 3.01
N ALA A 20 4.38 33.45 3.85
CA ALA A 20 3.40 32.39 3.62
C ALA A 20 2.64 32.61 2.31
N TYR A 21 2.20 33.84 2.03
CA TYR A 21 1.55 34.19 0.76
C TYR A 21 2.48 33.97 -0.44
N ARG A 22 3.73 34.41 -0.36
CA ARG A 22 4.72 34.15 -1.43
C ARG A 22 4.96 32.66 -1.63
N LEU A 23 4.96 31.89 -0.55
CA LEU A 23 5.11 30.43 -0.62
C LEU A 23 3.93 29.79 -1.35
N VAL A 24 2.70 30.19 -1.01
CA VAL A 24 1.49 29.74 -1.71
C VAL A 24 1.58 30.04 -3.20
N VAL A 25 1.89 31.29 -3.58
CA VAL A 25 2.00 31.67 -5.00
C VAL A 25 3.15 30.94 -5.70
N ARG A 26 4.25 30.67 -4.99
CA ARG A 26 5.41 30.00 -5.56
C ARG A 26 5.18 28.51 -5.80
N LEU A 27 4.45 27.84 -4.89
CA LEU A 27 4.20 26.40 -4.98
C LEU A 27 2.97 26.07 -5.83
N LEU A 28 1.91 26.88 -5.73
CA LEU A 28 0.63 26.61 -6.39
C LEU A 28 0.39 27.49 -7.64
N GLY A 29 1.27 28.45 -7.92
CA GLY A 29 1.04 29.47 -8.95
C GLY A 29 -0.06 30.45 -8.56
N VAL A 30 -0.70 31.07 -9.57
CA VAL A 30 -1.89 31.91 -9.35
C VAL A 30 -3.06 30.99 -9.04
N THR A 31 -3.53 30.99 -7.78
CA THR A 31 -4.58 30.09 -7.29
C THR A 31 -5.99 30.40 -7.86
N GLY A 32 -6.13 31.41 -8.72
CA GLY A 32 -7.41 31.83 -9.29
C GLY A 32 -8.13 30.76 -10.10
N ASP A 33 -7.38 29.89 -10.79
CA ASP A 33 -7.91 28.80 -11.64
C ASP A 33 -7.86 27.42 -10.94
N MET A 34 -7.66 27.40 -9.62
CA MET A 34 -7.61 26.16 -8.84
C MET A 34 -8.97 25.85 -8.22
N PRO A 35 -9.51 24.62 -8.35
CA PRO A 35 -10.72 24.20 -7.68
C PRO A 35 -10.67 24.47 -6.18
N LEU A 36 -11.81 24.88 -5.60
CA LEU A 36 -11.88 25.26 -4.19
C LEU A 36 -11.48 24.11 -3.25
N ALA A 37 -11.83 22.86 -3.59
CA ALA A 37 -11.44 21.69 -2.80
C ALA A 37 -9.91 21.53 -2.71
N ILE A 38 -9.20 21.74 -3.82
CA ILE A 38 -7.73 21.66 -3.86
C ILE A 38 -7.11 22.83 -3.08
N GLN A 39 -7.67 24.03 -3.19
CA GLN A 39 -7.22 25.16 -2.38
C GLN A 39 -7.43 24.91 -0.87
N ALA A 40 -8.55 24.28 -0.48
CA ALA A 40 -8.86 23.97 0.91
C ALA A 40 -7.90 22.93 1.48
N ARG A 41 -7.48 21.98 0.64
CA ARG A 41 -6.52 20.92 1.00
C ARG A 41 -5.09 21.44 1.13
N THR A 42 -4.67 22.39 0.31
CA THR A 42 -3.24 22.75 0.15
C THR A 42 -2.84 24.04 0.86
N VAL A 43 -3.68 25.08 0.82
CA VAL A 43 -3.32 26.42 1.34
C VAL A 43 -3.10 26.44 2.86
N PRO A 44 -3.97 25.82 3.69
CA PRO A 44 -3.75 25.80 5.14
C PRO A 44 -2.44 25.12 5.54
N SER A 45 -2.09 23.99 4.91
CA SER A 45 -0.83 23.28 5.15
C SER A 45 0.39 24.15 4.83
N ILE A 46 0.39 24.83 3.68
CA ILE A 46 1.48 25.75 3.31
C ILE A 46 1.63 26.88 4.35
N VAL A 47 0.51 27.46 4.79
CA VAL A 47 0.53 28.56 5.78
C VAL A 47 1.08 28.07 7.12
N LEU A 48 0.63 26.91 7.60
CA LEU A 48 1.11 26.31 8.85
C LEU A 48 2.61 26.00 8.78
N ILE A 49 3.04 25.28 7.74
CA ILE A 49 4.46 24.91 7.56
C ILE A 49 5.35 26.15 7.45
N SER A 50 4.90 27.18 6.72
CA SER A 50 5.61 28.47 6.65
C SER A 50 5.71 29.14 8.03
N ALA A 51 4.64 29.12 8.83
CA ALA A 51 4.62 29.74 10.15
C ALA A 51 5.58 29.03 11.12
N LEU A 52 5.57 27.70 11.11
CA LEU A 52 6.42 26.86 11.94
C LEU A 52 7.91 27.04 11.60
N ALA A 53 8.26 27.04 10.32
CA ALA A 53 9.64 27.25 9.89
C ALA A 53 10.21 28.63 10.27
N ASN A 54 9.34 29.65 10.32
CA ASN A 54 9.71 30.99 10.77
C ASN A 54 9.60 31.16 12.30
N LYS A 55 9.34 30.08 13.05
CA LYS A 55 9.15 30.09 14.52
C LYS A 55 8.09 31.11 14.96
N ALA A 56 7.08 31.34 14.13
CA ALA A 56 6.00 32.30 14.38
C ALA A 56 4.97 31.75 15.37
N ILE A 57 4.97 30.44 15.62
CA ILE A 57 4.11 29.75 16.58
C ILE A 57 5.03 29.21 17.69
N LYS A 58 4.95 29.82 18.88
CA LYS A 58 5.89 29.57 19.99
C LYS A 58 5.84 28.13 20.51
N ASP A 59 4.65 27.56 20.61
CA ASP A 59 4.38 26.21 21.14
C ASP A 59 3.65 25.34 20.10
N GLY A 60 3.96 25.55 18.81
CA GLY A 60 3.33 24.84 17.69
C GLY A 60 3.88 23.43 17.45
N PRO A 61 3.18 22.62 16.63
CA PRO A 61 3.68 21.30 16.24
C PRO A 61 5.02 21.38 15.50
N THR A 62 5.80 20.30 15.54
CA THR A 62 7.01 20.21 14.71
C THR A 62 6.63 20.04 13.24
N LEU A 63 7.54 20.41 12.33
CA LEU A 63 7.32 20.22 10.90
C LEU A 63 7.13 18.73 10.56
N GLU A 64 7.87 17.85 11.24
CA GLU A 64 7.76 16.40 11.13
C GLU A 64 6.40 15.89 11.60
N TYR A 65 5.89 16.43 12.71
CA TYR A 65 4.57 16.08 13.18
C TYR A 65 3.50 16.44 12.16
N VAL A 66 3.60 17.62 11.55
CA VAL A 66 2.68 18.03 10.49
C VAL A 66 2.82 17.12 9.27
N ALA A 67 4.03 16.81 8.79
CA ALA A 67 4.22 15.92 7.64
C ALA A 67 3.70 14.49 7.87
N GLY A 68 3.79 13.98 9.09
CA GLY A 68 3.31 12.65 9.47
C GLY A 68 1.88 12.60 10.03
N TYR A 69 1.15 13.73 10.09
CA TYR A 69 -0.13 13.79 10.80
C TYR A 69 -1.20 12.91 10.15
N GLY A 70 -1.96 12.17 10.96
CA GLY A 70 -3.06 11.31 10.48
C GLY A 70 -2.64 10.05 9.73
N ARG A 71 -1.34 9.88 9.44
CA ARG A 71 -0.73 8.60 9.07
C ARG A 71 -0.41 7.90 10.40
N GLY A 72 -1.01 6.73 10.66
CA GLY A 72 -0.78 5.96 11.89
C GLY A 72 0.70 5.99 12.30
N SER A 73 0.96 6.21 13.58
CA SER A 73 2.15 6.89 14.15
C SER A 73 3.55 6.26 13.94
N THR A 74 3.82 5.45 12.91
CA THR A 74 4.99 4.55 12.96
C THR A 74 6.03 4.60 11.84
N ASP A 75 5.85 5.20 10.65
CA ASP A 75 6.90 5.00 9.61
C ASP A 75 7.87 6.18 9.44
N PHE A 76 7.38 7.42 9.28
CA PHE A 76 8.27 8.58 9.10
C PHE A 76 9.05 8.92 10.39
N LEU A 77 8.39 8.82 11.55
CA LEU A 77 9.03 9.02 12.85
C LEU A 77 10.08 7.93 13.16
N LYS A 78 9.83 6.66 12.80
CA LYS A 78 10.83 5.58 12.97
C LYS A 78 12.03 5.77 12.06
N LEU A 79 11.83 5.98 10.77
CA LEU A 79 12.92 6.20 9.81
C LEU A 79 13.84 7.36 10.22
N PHE A 80 13.28 8.39 10.85
CA PHE A 80 14.06 9.55 11.30
C PHE A 80 14.70 9.39 12.69
N LEU A 81 14.03 8.69 13.63
CA LEU A 81 14.63 8.33 14.92
C LEU A 81 15.79 7.33 14.76
N GLU A 82 15.67 6.41 13.80
CA GLU A 82 16.74 5.49 13.41
C GLU A 82 17.95 6.23 12.82
N GLN A 83 17.74 7.28 12.01
CA GLN A 83 18.84 8.12 11.51
C GLN A 83 19.52 8.98 12.59
N LYS A 84 18.86 9.26 13.71
CA LYS A 84 19.44 10.05 14.81
C LYS A 84 20.08 9.22 15.93
N GLY A 85 20.08 7.89 15.83
CA GLY A 85 20.81 7.01 16.75
C GLY A 85 20.32 7.08 18.20
N ASP A 86 19.10 7.59 18.45
CA ASP A 86 18.57 7.76 19.79
C ASP A 86 17.58 6.64 20.11
N ALA A 87 18.13 5.44 20.31
CA ALA A 87 17.41 4.21 20.65
C ALA A 87 16.92 4.18 22.11
N SER A 88 16.42 5.30 22.62
CA SER A 88 16.01 5.43 24.02
C SER A 88 14.66 6.13 24.19
N LYS A 89 13.60 5.61 23.54
CA LYS A 89 12.20 5.93 23.87
C LYS A 89 11.19 4.96 23.25
N GLU A 90 11.29 3.69 23.62
CA GLU A 90 10.30 2.66 23.26
C GLU A 90 9.01 2.69 24.11
N LYS A 91 8.77 3.77 24.87
CA LYS A 91 7.52 4.03 25.60
C LYS A 91 7.19 5.53 25.65
N ALA A 92 7.17 6.19 24.50
CA ALA A 92 6.44 7.45 24.39
C ALA A 92 5.00 7.11 24.02
N GLU A 93 4.19 6.81 25.04
CA GLU A 93 2.76 7.07 24.96
C GLU A 93 2.60 8.49 24.42
N ASP A 94 1.86 8.62 23.32
CA ASP A 94 1.87 9.75 22.39
C ASP A 94 1.38 11.03 23.06
N SER A 95 2.20 11.64 23.91
CA SER A 95 1.97 12.91 24.62
C SER A 95 2.09 14.08 23.65
N THR A 96 1.40 13.98 22.52
CA THR A 96 1.17 15.07 21.59
C THR A 96 0.26 16.08 22.28
N PRO A 97 0.67 17.35 22.43
CA PRO A 97 -0.16 18.36 23.06
C PRO A 97 -1.52 18.43 22.36
N ALA A 98 -2.62 18.31 23.12
CA ALA A 98 -3.97 18.43 22.57
C ALA A 98 -4.17 19.73 21.75
N ALA A 99 -3.45 20.79 22.14
CA ALA A 99 -3.40 22.06 21.41
C ALA A 99 -2.95 21.92 19.94
N TRP A 100 -2.09 20.97 19.60
CA TRP A 100 -1.63 20.74 18.23
C TRP A 100 -2.72 20.10 17.37
N LYS A 101 -3.43 19.12 17.92
CA LYS A 101 -4.60 18.50 17.26
C LYS A 101 -5.70 19.54 17.01
N VAL A 102 -5.95 20.40 18.01
CA VAL A 102 -6.89 21.53 17.87
C VAL A 102 -6.45 22.51 16.78
N LEU A 103 -5.16 22.83 16.67
CA LEU A 103 -4.66 23.73 15.62
C LEU A 103 -4.85 23.13 14.22
N LEU A 104 -4.50 21.85 14.03
CA LEU A 104 -4.64 21.15 12.75
C LEU A 104 -6.11 21.03 12.33
N SER A 105 -7.00 20.66 13.27
CA SER A 105 -8.45 20.63 13.04
C SER A 105 -9.00 22.02 12.66
N LYS A 106 -8.60 23.09 13.36
CA LYS A 106 -8.99 24.49 13.00
C LYS A 106 -8.55 24.89 11.59
N LEU A 107 -7.48 24.28 11.08
CA LEU A 107 -6.96 24.54 9.74
C LEU A 107 -7.57 23.61 8.68
N GLY A 108 -8.40 22.64 9.08
CA GLY A 108 -8.94 21.59 8.19
C GLY A 108 -7.88 20.60 7.73
N ILE A 109 -6.77 20.45 8.47
CA ILE A 109 -5.70 19.50 8.15
C ILE A 109 -5.97 18.23 8.94
N ASN A 110 -6.54 17.23 8.28
CA ASN A 110 -7.04 16.01 8.92
C ASN A 110 -6.11 14.81 8.74
N SER A 111 -5.33 14.84 7.66
CA SER A 111 -4.28 13.89 7.35
C SER A 111 -3.30 14.54 6.41
N SER A 112 -2.03 14.17 6.53
CA SER A 112 -0.96 14.64 5.66
C SER A 112 -0.63 13.59 4.62
N ASP A 113 -0.21 14.05 3.44
CA ASP A 113 0.31 13.19 2.39
C ASP A 113 1.66 13.65 1.84
N GLU A 114 2.06 13.14 0.67
CA GLU A 114 3.29 13.52 -0.02
C GLU A 114 3.42 15.04 -0.22
N PHE A 115 2.29 15.76 -0.31
CA PHE A 115 2.28 17.21 -0.42
C PHE A 115 2.92 17.89 0.79
N GLU A 116 2.52 17.54 2.02
CA GLU A 116 3.10 18.14 3.23
C GLU A 116 4.60 17.85 3.34
N GLU A 117 5.03 16.65 2.95
CA GLU A 117 6.44 16.26 2.93
C GLU A 117 7.25 17.14 1.98
N LEU A 118 6.75 17.35 0.75
CA LEU A 118 7.39 18.22 -0.25
C LEU A 118 7.45 19.68 0.20
N VAL A 119 6.39 20.18 0.85
CA VAL A 119 6.37 21.56 1.38
C VAL A 119 7.37 21.71 2.54
N VAL A 120 7.46 20.73 3.45
CA VAL A 120 8.45 20.74 4.53
C VAL A 120 9.87 20.69 3.98
N ALA A 121 10.15 19.80 3.02
CA ALA A 121 11.45 19.69 2.36
C ALA A 121 11.84 21.02 1.68
N PHE A 122 10.90 21.66 0.98
CA PHE A 122 11.12 22.95 0.35
C PHE A 122 11.52 24.04 1.36
N VAL A 123 10.79 24.14 2.47
CA VAL A 123 11.02 25.20 3.45
C VAL A 123 12.31 24.97 4.26
N ARG A 124 12.73 23.71 4.43
CA ARG A 124 14.01 23.36 5.09
C ARG A 124 15.22 23.56 4.20
N ASP A 125 15.20 22.92 3.04
CA ASP A 125 16.39 22.74 2.22
C ASP A 125 16.46 23.76 1.09
N GLY A 126 15.41 24.55 0.88
CA GLY A 126 15.27 25.48 -0.24
C GLY A 126 15.18 24.78 -1.60
N ARG A 127 15.19 23.44 -1.63
CA ARG A 127 15.11 22.62 -2.84
C ARG A 127 13.67 22.62 -3.33
N HIS A 128 13.45 23.31 -4.44
CA HIS A 128 12.18 23.34 -5.12
C HIS A 128 12.09 22.18 -6.11
N ASP A 129 11.41 21.10 -5.71
CA ASP A 129 10.92 20.15 -6.71
C ASP A 129 9.56 20.61 -7.22
N ALA A 130 9.60 21.62 -8.10
CA ALA A 130 8.40 22.16 -8.75
C ALA A 130 7.61 21.06 -9.44
N LYS A 131 8.31 20.09 -10.03
CA LYS A 131 7.71 19.02 -10.83
C LYS A 131 7.01 18.01 -9.93
N ALA A 132 7.60 17.64 -8.79
CA ALA A 132 6.94 16.76 -7.82
C ALA A 132 5.68 17.41 -7.23
N ILE A 133 5.75 18.69 -6.84
CA ILE A 133 4.59 19.42 -6.32
C ILE A 133 3.50 19.56 -7.39
N GLU A 134 3.88 19.90 -8.62
CA GLU A 134 2.95 19.94 -9.75
C GLU A 134 2.33 18.57 -10.02
N ALA A 135 3.10 17.49 -9.98
CA ALA A 135 2.59 16.13 -10.15
C ALA A 135 1.57 15.75 -9.07
N VAL A 136 1.82 16.08 -7.80
CA VAL A 136 0.87 15.84 -6.71
C VAL A 136 -0.42 16.66 -6.91
N ILE A 137 -0.31 17.93 -7.29
CA ILE A 137 -1.46 18.79 -7.58
C ILE A 137 -2.23 18.29 -8.82
N GLN A 138 -1.55 17.85 -9.86
CA GLN A 138 -2.19 17.22 -11.02
C GLN A 138 -2.87 15.91 -10.64
N GLY A 139 -2.28 15.15 -9.70
CA GLY A 139 -2.93 14.00 -9.07
C GLY A 139 -4.23 14.39 -8.38
N TYR A 140 -4.25 15.48 -7.61
CA TYR A 140 -5.49 16.00 -7.01
C TYR A 140 -6.50 16.48 -8.04
N ARG A 141 -6.07 17.08 -9.15
CA ARG A 141 -6.97 17.51 -10.24
C ARG A 141 -7.53 16.32 -11.02
N HIS A 142 -6.70 15.33 -11.33
CA HIS A 142 -7.11 14.10 -11.98
C HIS A 142 -8.10 13.34 -11.11
N ASN A 143 -7.90 13.38 -9.79
CA ASN A 143 -8.75 12.77 -8.79
C ASN A 143 -9.65 13.80 -8.08
N GLU A 144 -10.08 14.87 -8.76
CA GLU A 144 -10.87 15.95 -8.14
C GLU A 144 -12.11 15.41 -7.44
N LYS A 145 -12.80 14.45 -8.09
CA LYS A 145 -13.95 13.74 -7.50
C LYS A 145 -13.59 13.00 -6.21
N CYS A 146 -12.45 12.31 -6.17
CA CYS A 146 -11.98 11.64 -4.95
C CYS A 146 -11.61 12.65 -3.86
N THR A 147 -11.02 13.79 -4.21
CA THR A 147 -10.74 14.86 -3.26
C THR A 147 -12.02 15.45 -2.68
N GLU A 148 -13.03 15.73 -3.50
CA GLU A 148 -14.34 16.18 -3.03
C GLU A 148 -15.04 15.15 -2.15
N SER A 149 -15.06 13.88 -2.57
CA SER A 149 -15.70 12.79 -1.81
C SER A 149 -15.02 12.57 -0.45
N ARG A 150 -13.70 12.72 -0.37
CA ARG A 150 -12.96 12.72 0.91
C ARG A 150 -13.30 13.92 1.79
N SER A 151 -13.42 15.11 1.21
CA SER A 151 -13.86 16.30 1.95
C SER A 151 -15.26 16.11 2.53
N LEU A 152 -16.20 15.58 1.74
CA LEU A 152 -17.55 15.26 2.20
C LEU A 152 -17.55 14.20 3.31
N ALA A 153 -16.73 13.16 3.17
CA ALA A 153 -16.62 12.12 4.20
C ALA A 153 -16.13 12.73 5.52
N HIS A 154 -15.13 13.61 5.46
CA HIS A 154 -14.64 14.32 6.63
C HIS A 154 -15.69 15.25 7.26
N GLU A 155 -16.41 16.03 6.46
CA GLU A 155 -17.49 16.88 6.96
C GLU A 155 -18.56 16.05 7.68
N PHE A 156 -18.92 14.89 7.13
CA PHE A 156 -19.82 13.94 7.79
C PHE A 156 -19.24 13.45 9.12
N PHE A 157 -17.97 13.02 9.16
CA PHE A 157 -17.31 12.59 10.41
C PHE A 157 -17.33 13.70 11.48
N GLU A 158 -17.06 14.94 11.10
CA GLU A 158 -17.08 16.08 12.01
C GLU A 158 -18.49 16.34 12.55
N ARG A 159 -19.50 16.38 11.67
CA ARG A 159 -20.90 16.58 12.06
C ARG A 159 -21.41 15.44 12.95
N PHE A 160 -21.13 14.19 12.59
CA PHE A 160 -21.55 13.03 13.36
C PHE A 160 -20.94 13.02 14.77
N ASN A 161 -19.64 13.34 14.90
CA ASN A 161 -18.95 13.29 16.19
C ASN A 161 -19.18 14.53 17.07
N TRP A 162 -19.25 15.73 16.46
CA TRP A 162 -19.25 17.00 17.19
C TRP A 162 -20.54 17.82 17.04
N GLY A 163 -21.35 17.54 16.02
CA GLY A 163 -22.64 18.18 15.76
C GLY A 163 -23.74 17.62 16.66
N VAL A 164 -23.56 17.68 17.98
CA VAL A 164 -24.48 17.07 18.97
C VAL A 164 -25.92 17.62 18.88
N THR A 165 -26.12 18.77 18.25
CA THR A 165 -27.43 19.40 18.03
C THR A 165 -28.01 19.15 16.64
N ASP A 166 -27.25 18.52 15.74
CA ASP A 166 -27.70 18.25 14.38
C ASP A 166 -28.83 17.21 14.41
N CYS A 167 -29.78 17.35 13.47
CA CYS A 167 -30.84 16.37 13.34
C CYS A 167 -30.32 15.12 12.65
N ASP A 168 -30.67 13.94 13.17
CA ASP A 168 -30.32 12.66 12.56
C ASP A 168 -30.78 12.58 11.08
N ASP A 169 -31.91 13.22 10.72
CA ASP A 169 -32.40 13.26 9.34
C ASP A 169 -31.42 14.00 8.39
N ASP A 170 -30.72 15.02 8.88
CA ASP A 170 -29.71 15.74 8.10
C ASP A 170 -28.44 14.87 7.93
N LEU A 171 -28.05 14.13 8.96
CA LEU A 171 -26.93 13.19 8.90
C LEU A 171 -27.24 12.02 7.96
N VAL A 172 -28.48 11.51 7.97
CA VAL A 172 -28.94 10.50 7.01
C VAL A 172 -28.91 11.04 5.59
N ALA A 173 -29.32 12.29 5.37
CA ALA A 173 -29.26 12.91 4.04
C ALA A 173 -27.81 13.04 3.53
N ASP A 174 -26.86 13.37 4.41
CA ASP A 174 -25.43 13.43 4.06
C ASP A 174 -24.85 12.03 3.80
N ALA A 175 -25.25 11.02 4.58
CA ALA A 175 -24.89 9.63 4.33
C ALA A 175 -25.33 9.16 2.94
N VAL A 176 -26.55 9.50 2.52
CA VAL A 176 -27.06 9.18 1.17
C VAL A 176 -26.22 9.84 0.07
N LYS A 177 -25.76 11.08 0.26
CA LYS A 177 -24.85 11.76 -0.69
C LYS A 177 -23.50 11.04 -0.79
N LEU A 178 -22.98 10.54 0.33
CA LEU A 178 -21.73 9.79 0.37
C LEU A 178 -21.84 8.44 -0.33
N ILE A 179 -22.95 7.72 -0.11
CA ILE A 179 -23.24 6.44 -0.78
C ILE A 179 -23.25 6.64 -2.31
N ALA A 180 -23.84 7.73 -2.81
CA ALA A 180 -23.86 8.03 -4.24
C ALA A 180 -22.46 8.28 -4.85
N ARG A 181 -21.45 8.58 -4.01
CA ARG A 181 -20.06 8.84 -4.40
C ARG A 181 -19.09 7.75 -3.91
N VAL A 182 -19.60 6.59 -3.52
CA VAL A 182 -18.81 5.54 -2.88
C VAL A 182 -17.66 5.00 -3.76
N ALA A 183 -17.80 5.08 -5.09
CA ALA A 183 -16.76 4.69 -6.04
C ALA A 183 -15.49 5.57 -5.93
N ASP A 184 -15.61 6.79 -5.41
CA ASP A 184 -14.49 7.72 -5.25
C ASP A 184 -13.79 7.58 -3.88
N LEU A 185 -14.23 6.62 -3.04
CA LEU A 185 -13.74 6.41 -1.67
C LEU A 185 -12.90 5.12 -1.56
N ASP A 186 -11.93 5.12 -0.66
CA ASP A 186 -11.14 3.94 -0.33
C ASP A 186 -11.85 3.01 0.68
N ALA A 187 -11.44 1.74 0.72
CA ALA A 187 -12.07 0.72 1.56
C ALA A 187 -12.02 1.02 3.08
N TYR A 188 -11.03 1.79 3.54
CA TYR A 188 -10.89 2.14 4.96
C TYR A 188 -11.86 3.26 5.32
N THR A 189 -11.93 4.30 4.48
CA THR A 189 -12.93 5.36 4.62
C THR A 189 -14.34 4.77 4.60
N VAL A 190 -14.64 3.86 3.67
CA VAL A 190 -15.93 3.15 3.61
C VAL A 190 -16.19 2.34 4.89
N THR A 191 -15.19 1.63 5.41
CA THR A 191 -15.33 0.88 6.68
C THR A 191 -15.64 1.81 7.86
N ALA A 192 -14.95 2.94 7.97
CA ALA A 192 -15.16 3.88 9.05
C ALA A 192 -16.53 4.57 8.96
N LEU A 193 -16.94 4.97 7.75
CA LEU A 193 -18.25 5.54 7.48
C LEU A 193 -19.38 4.56 7.81
N GLY A 194 -19.27 3.30 7.35
CA GLY A 194 -20.28 2.27 7.58
C GLY A 194 -20.57 2.07 9.08
N LYS A 195 -19.54 2.06 9.93
CA LYS A 195 -19.70 1.96 11.39
C LYS A 195 -20.49 3.12 11.97
N GLN A 196 -20.23 4.35 11.54
CA GLN A 196 -20.97 5.51 12.05
C GLN A 196 -22.39 5.57 11.50
N MET A 197 -22.56 5.23 10.22
CA MET A 197 -23.88 5.18 9.60
C MET A 197 -24.78 4.15 10.28
N ALA A 198 -24.23 3.03 10.77
CA ALA A 198 -24.97 2.00 11.50
C ALA A 198 -25.65 2.53 12.78
N ASP A 199 -25.08 3.57 13.41
CA ASP A 199 -25.62 4.19 14.62
C ASP A 199 -26.76 5.21 14.33
N LEU A 200 -26.98 5.58 13.06
CA LEU A 200 -28.07 6.48 12.65
C LEU A 200 -29.42 5.75 12.53
N PRO A 201 -30.55 6.46 12.53
CA PRO A 201 -31.86 5.90 12.22
C PRO A 201 -31.88 5.21 10.84
N GLY A 202 -32.22 3.92 10.80
CA GLY A 202 -32.14 3.11 9.57
C GLY A 202 -30.72 2.73 9.16
N GLY A 203 -29.75 2.90 10.06
CA GLY A 203 -28.32 2.81 9.82
C GLY A 203 -27.82 1.51 9.22
N THR A 204 -28.42 0.37 9.57
CA THR A 204 -28.06 -0.93 8.98
C THR A 204 -28.22 -0.93 7.46
N LYS A 205 -29.28 -0.28 6.95
CA LYS A 205 -29.50 -0.17 5.51
C LYS A 205 -28.47 0.75 4.86
N LEU A 206 -28.12 1.86 5.51
CA LEU A 206 -27.11 2.79 5.02
C LEU A 206 -25.72 2.14 4.95
N GLU A 207 -25.35 1.36 5.99
CA GLU A 207 -24.11 0.60 6.02
C GLU A 207 -24.07 -0.44 4.89
N ASP A 208 -25.13 -1.23 4.71
CA ASP A 208 -25.19 -2.24 3.65
C ASP A 208 -25.16 -1.58 2.25
N ASP A 209 -25.94 -0.52 2.01
CA ASP A 209 -25.95 0.21 0.73
C ASP A 209 -24.56 0.79 0.41
N LEU A 210 -23.84 1.29 1.42
CA LEU A 210 -22.47 1.80 1.26
C LEU A 210 -21.49 0.67 0.91
N ILE A 211 -21.49 -0.43 1.67
CA ILE A 211 -20.57 -1.55 1.47
C ILE A 211 -20.83 -2.21 0.12
N ASP A 212 -22.09 -2.50 -0.20
CA ASP A 212 -22.48 -3.18 -1.43
C ASP A 212 -22.21 -2.30 -2.65
N GLY A 213 -22.43 -0.98 -2.54
CA GLY A 213 -22.07 0.00 -3.56
C GLY A 213 -20.57 0.02 -3.85
N TRP A 214 -19.74 -0.01 -2.81
CA TRP A 214 -18.29 -0.11 -2.97
C TRP A 214 -17.85 -1.43 -3.60
N LEU A 215 -18.41 -2.56 -3.14
CA LEU A 215 -18.12 -3.89 -3.70
C LEU A 215 -18.49 -3.99 -5.18
N ALA A 216 -19.64 -3.43 -5.56
CA ALA A 216 -20.06 -3.35 -6.96
C ALA A 216 -19.05 -2.57 -7.80
N HIS A 217 -18.56 -1.42 -7.31
CA HIS A 217 -17.50 -0.69 -7.97
C HIS A 217 -16.19 -1.49 -8.03
N PHE A 218 -15.75 -2.07 -6.92
CA PHE A 218 -14.54 -2.88 -6.83
C PHE A 218 -14.53 -4.05 -7.83
N ALA A 219 -15.68 -4.67 -8.08
CA ALA A 219 -15.81 -5.72 -9.08
C ALA A 219 -15.48 -5.23 -10.51
N THR A 220 -15.75 -3.96 -10.82
CA THR A 220 -15.47 -3.35 -12.14
C THR A 220 -14.00 -2.99 -12.37
N ILE A 221 -13.19 -2.93 -11.30
CA ILE A 221 -11.78 -2.55 -11.39
C ILE A 221 -10.99 -3.68 -12.07
N VAL A 222 -10.35 -3.35 -13.21
CA VAL A 222 -9.56 -4.31 -14.00
C VAL A 222 -8.23 -4.61 -13.32
N ASP A 223 -7.49 -3.58 -12.93
CA ASP A 223 -6.23 -3.73 -12.21
C ASP A 223 -6.44 -3.52 -10.71
N LYS A 224 -6.37 -4.61 -9.96
CA LYS A 224 -6.49 -4.60 -8.49
C LYS A 224 -5.13 -4.63 -7.80
N SER A 225 -4.04 -4.31 -8.53
CA SER A 225 -2.66 -4.50 -8.06
C SER A 225 -2.30 -3.71 -6.81
N GLU A 226 -2.94 -2.56 -6.61
CA GLU A 226 -2.75 -1.65 -5.47
C GLU A 226 -3.59 -2.00 -4.23
N PHE A 227 -4.55 -2.92 -4.35
CA PHE A 227 -5.44 -3.29 -3.23
C PHE A 227 -4.83 -4.42 -2.39
N GLY A 228 -4.67 -4.17 -1.08
CA GLY A 228 -4.29 -5.20 -0.09
C GLY A 228 -2.93 -5.01 0.58
N GLU A 229 -2.12 -4.04 0.14
CA GLU A 229 -0.91 -3.62 0.85
C GLU A 229 -1.30 -2.48 1.81
N SER A 230 -1.78 -2.85 3.00
CA SER A 230 -1.88 -1.89 4.12
C SER A 230 -0.64 -2.04 4.97
N PRO A 231 0.28 -1.06 4.98
CA PRO A 231 1.42 -1.08 5.89
C PRO A 231 0.97 -1.02 7.36
N PHE A 232 -0.27 -0.59 7.62
CA PHE A 232 -0.73 -0.10 8.93
C PHE A 232 -1.82 -0.97 9.59
N GLN A 233 -2.13 -2.16 9.05
CA GLN A 233 -3.06 -3.14 9.64
C GLN A 233 -4.40 -2.56 10.15
N GLN A 234 -4.95 -1.54 9.48
CA GLN A 234 -6.22 -0.96 9.94
C GLN A 234 -7.38 -1.95 9.77
N PRO A 235 -8.32 -2.02 10.74
CA PRO A 235 -9.42 -2.96 10.68
C PRO A 235 -10.41 -2.60 9.57
N LEU A 236 -10.53 -3.47 8.57
CA LEU A 236 -11.49 -3.38 7.48
C LEU A 236 -12.80 -4.11 7.83
N ASN A 237 -13.91 -3.67 7.23
CA ASN A 237 -15.17 -4.39 7.30
C ASN A 237 -14.96 -5.83 6.74
N PRO A 238 -15.51 -6.88 7.39
CA PRO A 238 -15.30 -8.27 6.97
C PRO A 238 -15.66 -8.56 5.50
N LYS A 239 -16.74 -7.96 4.97
CA LYS A 239 -17.16 -8.15 3.56
C LYS A 239 -16.11 -7.57 2.60
N LEU A 240 -15.64 -6.35 2.87
CA LEU A 240 -14.62 -5.67 2.07
C LEU A 240 -13.28 -6.41 2.13
N LYS A 241 -12.89 -6.83 3.34
CA LYS A 241 -11.67 -7.60 3.57
C LYS A 241 -11.69 -8.90 2.76
N ALA A 242 -12.79 -9.66 2.80
CA ALA A 242 -12.92 -10.89 2.05
C ALA A 242 -12.79 -10.68 0.53
N ALA A 243 -13.38 -9.61 -0.01
CA ALA A 243 -13.28 -9.30 -1.44
C ALA A 243 -11.84 -8.93 -1.87
N ILE A 244 -11.15 -8.11 -1.06
CA ILE A 244 -9.75 -7.71 -1.31
C ILE A 244 -8.82 -8.92 -1.15
N ASP A 245 -8.97 -9.69 -0.07
CA ASP A 245 -8.17 -10.89 0.17
C ASP A 245 -8.40 -11.92 -0.96
N HIS A 246 -9.64 -12.13 -1.42
CA HIS A 246 -9.93 -13.00 -2.57
C HIS A 246 -9.27 -12.51 -3.88
N ALA A 247 -9.31 -11.20 -4.16
CA ALA A 247 -8.65 -10.63 -5.34
C ALA A 247 -7.12 -10.78 -5.26
N ARG A 248 -6.54 -10.59 -4.07
CA ARG A 248 -5.12 -10.81 -3.81
C ARG A 248 -4.76 -12.28 -3.98
N ASP A 249 -5.55 -13.18 -3.41
CA ASP A 249 -5.29 -14.60 -3.46
C ASP A 249 -5.42 -15.09 -4.90
N ALA A 250 -6.44 -14.70 -5.65
CA ALA A 250 -6.57 -15.01 -7.09
C ALA A 250 -5.33 -14.58 -7.90
N ARG A 251 -4.72 -13.44 -7.55
CA ARG A 251 -3.47 -12.96 -8.14
C ARG A 251 -2.25 -13.77 -7.70
N ILE A 252 -2.14 -14.12 -6.41
CA ILE A 252 -1.06 -15.00 -5.91
C ILE A 252 -1.11 -16.35 -6.63
N HIS A 253 -2.31 -16.91 -6.82
CA HIS A 253 -2.53 -18.16 -7.55
C HIS A 253 -2.32 -18.03 -9.08
N SER A 254 -2.22 -16.80 -9.63
CA SER A 254 -1.90 -16.58 -11.04
C SER A 254 -0.40 -16.59 -11.35
N VAL A 255 0.46 -16.44 -10.33
CA VAL A 255 1.90 -16.59 -10.48
C VAL A 255 2.21 -18.07 -10.57
N THR A 256 2.67 -18.52 -11.74
CA THR A 256 3.00 -19.93 -11.94
C THR A 256 4.37 -20.25 -11.35
N VAL A 257 4.65 -21.55 -11.15
CA VAL A 257 6.00 -22.02 -10.78
C VAL A 257 7.07 -21.58 -11.78
N VAL A 258 6.70 -21.40 -13.05
CA VAL A 258 7.58 -20.89 -14.10
C VAL A 258 7.93 -19.42 -13.87
N ASP A 259 6.93 -18.61 -13.53
CA ASP A 259 7.12 -17.18 -13.27
C ASP A 259 7.98 -16.96 -12.02
N ALA A 260 7.76 -17.75 -10.97
CA ALA A 260 8.58 -17.73 -9.77
C ALA A 260 10.04 -18.07 -10.09
N ILE A 261 10.29 -19.17 -10.82
CA ILE A 261 11.66 -19.58 -11.18
C ILE A 261 12.34 -18.56 -12.10
N LYS A 262 11.62 -17.96 -13.04
CA LYS A 262 12.13 -16.86 -13.87
C LYS A 262 12.54 -15.65 -13.02
N TYR A 263 11.69 -15.25 -12.08
CA TYR A 263 11.99 -14.14 -11.18
C TYR A 263 13.25 -14.41 -10.33
N LEU A 264 13.37 -15.62 -9.78
CA LEU A 264 14.55 -16.05 -9.01
C LEU A 264 15.84 -16.01 -9.84
N LEU A 265 15.77 -16.37 -11.12
CA LEU A 265 16.92 -16.34 -12.04
C LEU A 265 17.38 -14.91 -12.37
N GLU A 266 16.46 -13.94 -12.37
CA GLU A 266 16.75 -12.55 -12.74
C GLU A 266 17.19 -11.70 -11.55
N ASN A 267 16.70 -11.99 -10.34
CA ASN A 267 16.84 -11.11 -9.18
C ASN A 267 17.65 -11.72 -8.02
N ASP A 268 18.06 -13.00 -8.12
CA ASP A 268 18.74 -13.77 -7.06
C ASP A 268 18.07 -13.65 -5.67
N SER A 269 16.77 -13.35 -5.67
CA SER A 269 15.93 -13.09 -4.51
C SER A 269 14.48 -13.42 -4.85
N TRP A 270 13.62 -13.50 -3.83
CA TRP A 270 12.19 -13.79 -3.98
C TRP A 270 11.36 -12.92 -3.05
N GLY A 271 10.16 -12.57 -3.47
CA GLY A 271 9.15 -11.92 -2.64
C GLY A 271 8.14 -12.93 -2.09
N HIS A 272 7.13 -12.39 -1.39
CA HIS A 272 6.03 -13.20 -0.84
C HIS A 272 5.22 -13.93 -1.92
N ARG A 273 5.18 -13.40 -3.15
CA ARG A 273 4.43 -13.98 -4.26
C ARG A 273 5.10 -15.23 -4.82
N GLU A 274 6.41 -15.14 -5.06
CA GLU A 274 7.21 -16.27 -5.53
C GLU A 274 7.30 -17.35 -4.44
N GLU A 275 7.42 -16.96 -3.16
CA GLU A 275 7.38 -17.91 -2.04
C GLU A 275 6.04 -18.68 -2.01
N ALA A 276 4.91 -17.98 -2.15
CA ALA A 276 3.59 -18.58 -2.17
C ALA A 276 3.37 -19.48 -3.40
N ALA A 277 3.77 -19.04 -4.58
CA ALA A 277 3.68 -19.82 -5.82
C ALA A 277 4.52 -21.10 -5.76
N MET A 278 5.76 -21.00 -5.27
CA MET A 278 6.62 -22.16 -5.06
C MET A 278 6.03 -23.12 -4.03
N ARG A 279 5.52 -22.62 -2.90
CA ARG A 279 4.91 -23.46 -1.85
C ARG A 279 3.63 -24.16 -2.31
N ALA A 280 2.83 -23.50 -3.16
CA ALA A 280 1.59 -24.05 -3.70
C ALA A 280 1.81 -24.98 -4.91
N SER A 281 3.01 -24.96 -5.52
CA SER A 281 3.31 -25.74 -6.72
C SER A 281 3.18 -27.24 -6.49
N THR A 282 2.52 -27.92 -7.43
CA THR A 282 2.28 -29.36 -7.42
C THR A 282 3.24 -30.09 -8.35
N ILE A 283 3.29 -31.43 -8.24
CA ILE A 283 4.04 -32.29 -9.16
C ILE A 283 3.59 -32.06 -10.62
N ASP A 284 2.28 -31.89 -10.82
CA ASP A 284 1.70 -31.71 -12.15
C ASP A 284 2.05 -30.34 -12.75
N ASP A 285 2.22 -29.31 -11.91
CA ASP A 285 2.69 -27.99 -12.36
C ASP A 285 4.12 -28.05 -12.89
N PHE A 286 5.02 -28.74 -12.17
CA PHE A 286 6.40 -28.95 -12.63
C PHE A 286 6.46 -29.82 -13.88
N GLU A 287 5.69 -30.91 -13.94
CA GLU A 287 5.65 -31.77 -15.13
C GLU A 287 5.11 -31.01 -16.34
N THR A 288 4.01 -30.26 -16.16
CA THR A 288 3.42 -29.43 -17.22
C THR A 288 4.43 -28.40 -17.72
N ALA A 289 5.08 -27.66 -16.82
CA ALA A 289 6.12 -26.69 -17.16
C ALA A 289 7.27 -27.31 -17.95
N MET A 290 7.79 -28.46 -17.51
CA MET A 290 8.87 -29.14 -18.22
C MET A 290 8.44 -29.66 -19.60
N ARG A 291 7.16 -30.00 -19.80
CA ARG A 291 6.62 -30.45 -21.10
C ARG A 291 6.31 -29.30 -22.05
N THR A 292 5.86 -28.14 -21.54
CA THR A 292 5.49 -26.98 -22.36
C THR A 292 6.69 -26.10 -22.73
N LEU A 293 7.60 -25.86 -21.79
CA LEU A 293 8.78 -25.01 -22.03
C LEU A 293 9.70 -25.61 -23.11
N LYS A 294 10.39 -24.74 -23.86
CA LYS A 294 11.31 -25.12 -24.95
C LYS A 294 12.61 -24.33 -24.88
N GLY A 295 13.67 -24.90 -25.46
CA GLY A 295 14.95 -24.21 -25.66
C GLY A 295 15.57 -23.67 -24.38
N ARG A 296 15.89 -22.38 -24.37
CA ARG A 296 16.58 -21.70 -23.27
C ARG A 296 15.75 -21.67 -21.99
N ASP A 297 14.45 -21.41 -22.09
CA ASP A 297 13.56 -21.31 -20.93
C ASP A 297 13.44 -22.64 -20.20
N PHE A 298 13.31 -23.75 -20.95
CA PHE A 298 13.34 -25.09 -20.39
C PHE A 298 14.66 -25.38 -19.67
N LYS A 299 15.80 -25.06 -20.30
CA LYS A 299 17.12 -25.27 -19.69
C LYS A 299 17.24 -24.51 -18.37
N LEU A 300 16.89 -23.23 -18.35
CA LEU A 300 17.01 -22.38 -17.16
C LEU A 300 16.07 -22.85 -16.04
N PHE A 301 14.84 -23.21 -16.40
CA PHE A 301 13.86 -23.72 -15.44
C PHE A 301 14.35 -24.99 -14.73
N VAL A 302 14.83 -25.98 -15.49
CA VAL A 302 15.31 -27.24 -14.94
C VAL A 302 16.56 -27.04 -14.08
N LEU A 303 17.53 -26.25 -14.55
CA LEU A 303 18.76 -25.99 -13.79
C LEU A 303 18.49 -25.25 -12.49
N LYS A 304 17.59 -24.25 -12.49
CA LYS A 304 17.25 -23.54 -11.25
C LYS A 304 16.45 -24.41 -10.28
N SER A 305 15.55 -25.24 -10.80
CA SER A 305 14.82 -26.22 -9.97
C SER A 305 15.76 -27.24 -9.33
N LEU A 306 16.81 -27.64 -10.06
CA LEU A 306 17.87 -28.52 -9.55
C LEU A 306 18.72 -27.82 -8.47
N ASP A 307 19.12 -26.56 -8.67
CA ASP A 307 19.81 -25.74 -7.65
C ASP A 307 19.00 -25.61 -6.35
N ILE A 308 17.68 -25.43 -6.47
CA ILE A 308 16.77 -25.38 -5.31
C ILE A 308 16.72 -26.73 -4.60
N LEU A 309 16.70 -27.84 -5.36
CA LEU A 309 16.71 -29.20 -4.81
C LEU A 309 18.05 -29.56 -4.16
N GLU A 310 19.18 -29.19 -4.74
CA GLU A 310 20.52 -29.39 -4.16
C GLU A 310 20.65 -28.66 -2.82
N LYS A 311 20.10 -27.45 -2.74
CA LYS A 311 20.11 -26.60 -1.55
C LYS A 311 18.81 -26.73 -0.75
N ASN A 312 18.14 -27.88 -0.78
CA ASN A 312 16.81 -28.05 -0.18
C ASN A 312 16.76 -27.60 1.29
N GLN A 313 17.80 -27.88 2.10
CA GLN A 313 17.87 -27.44 3.50
C GLN A 313 17.77 -25.92 3.69
N MET A 314 18.24 -25.14 2.70
CA MET A 314 18.20 -23.67 2.73
C MET A 314 16.83 -23.14 2.27
N TYR A 315 16.19 -23.82 1.32
CA TYR A 315 14.96 -23.35 0.68
C TYR A 315 13.66 -23.94 1.27
N GLU A 316 13.72 -25.09 1.94
CA GLU A 316 12.54 -25.83 2.44
C GLU A 316 11.67 -24.98 3.38
N ASN A 317 12.29 -24.18 4.25
CA ASN A 317 11.57 -23.26 5.15
C ASN A 317 10.73 -22.20 4.41
N ARG A 318 11.08 -21.89 3.15
CA ARG A 318 10.42 -20.87 2.34
C ARG A 318 9.55 -21.50 1.27
N PHE A 319 10.08 -22.40 0.47
CA PHE A 319 9.39 -22.99 -0.68
C PHE A 319 8.66 -24.30 -0.36
N GLY A 320 8.71 -24.78 0.89
CA GLY A 320 8.03 -26.00 1.29
C GLY A 320 8.50 -27.21 0.47
N GLN A 321 7.54 -27.94 -0.11
CA GLN A 321 7.80 -29.18 -0.85
C GLN A 321 8.17 -28.97 -2.34
N ALA A 322 8.41 -27.73 -2.79
CA ALA A 322 8.64 -27.43 -4.20
C ALA A 322 9.79 -28.24 -4.82
N GLY A 323 10.94 -28.35 -4.12
CA GLY A 323 12.08 -29.14 -4.60
C GLY A 323 11.75 -30.63 -4.75
N MET A 324 11.01 -31.19 -3.78
CA MET A 324 10.58 -32.59 -3.82
C MET A 324 9.53 -32.85 -4.91
N ASN A 325 8.62 -31.89 -5.13
CA ASN A 325 7.63 -31.96 -6.21
C ASN A 325 8.30 -31.94 -7.59
N PHE A 326 9.35 -31.13 -7.77
CA PHE A 326 10.19 -31.16 -8.97
C PHE A 326 10.89 -32.51 -9.18
N LEU A 327 11.49 -33.06 -8.11
CA LEU A 327 12.14 -34.37 -8.16
C LEU A 327 11.16 -35.47 -8.60
N GLU A 328 9.97 -35.49 -8.03
CA GLU A 328 8.96 -36.50 -8.36
C GLU A 328 8.43 -36.33 -9.79
N ALA A 329 8.27 -35.08 -10.26
CA ALA A 329 7.96 -34.80 -11.67
C ALA A 329 9.06 -35.33 -12.60
N CYS A 330 10.34 -35.17 -12.24
CA CYS A 330 11.45 -35.73 -13.00
C CYS A 330 11.42 -37.27 -13.03
N ARG A 331 11.14 -37.93 -11.90
CA ARG A 331 10.99 -39.40 -11.84
C ARG A 331 9.84 -39.89 -12.72
N ARG A 332 8.67 -39.24 -12.67
CA ARG A 332 7.53 -39.56 -13.56
C ARG A 332 7.93 -39.51 -15.04
N ILE A 333 8.61 -38.44 -15.46
CA ILE A 333 9.07 -38.28 -16.85
C ILE A 333 10.10 -39.35 -17.21
N VAL A 334 11.09 -39.61 -16.35
CA VAL A 334 12.15 -40.60 -16.62
C VAL A 334 11.61 -42.03 -16.69
N ARG A 335 10.64 -42.40 -15.84
CA ARG A 335 9.96 -43.70 -15.87
C ARG A 335 9.20 -43.92 -17.18
N VAL A 336 8.40 -42.93 -17.58
CA VAL A 336 7.57 -43.01 -18.80
C VAL A 336 8.42 -42.93 -20.07
N GLU A 337 9.48 -42.13 -20.05
CA GLU A 337 10.27 -41.78 -21.24
C GLU A 337 11.72 -42.28 -21.17
N LYS A 338 11.91 -43.51 -20.66
CA LYS A 338 13.24 -44.11 -20.43
C LYS A 338 14.16 -44.10 -21.66
N GLU A 339 13.62 -44.28 -22.87
CA GLU A 339 14.41 -44.28 -24.10
C GLU A 339 14.33 -42.98 -24.91
N ASN A 340 13.62 -41.96 -24.40
CA ASN A 340 13.53 -40.66 -25.07
C ASN A 340 14.73 -39.78 -24.72
N ARG A 341 15.04 -38.83 -25.61
CA ARG A 341 16.01 -37.75 -25.37
C ARG A 341 15.69 -36.97 -24.10
N PHE A 342 14.41 -36.81 -23.76
CA PHE A 342 13.99 -36.10 -22.55
C PHE A 342 14.38 -36.84 -21.27
N GLY A 343 14.00 -38.12 -21.14
CA GLY A 343 14.39 -38.95 -19.99
C GLY A 343 15.90 -39.19 -19.90
N ARG A 344 16.63 -39.21 -21.03
CA ARG A 344 18.12 -39.23 -21.02
C ARG A 344 18.70 -37.93 -20.50
N LEU A 345 18.20 -36.79 -20.96
CA LEU A 345 18.69 -35.48 -20.53
C LEU A 345 18.54 -35.27 -19.02
N LEU A 346 17.37 -35.59 -18.45
CA LEU A 346 17.17 -35.46 -17.00
C LEU A 346 18.15 -36.34 -16.20
N ARG A 347 18.40 -37.58 -16.65
CA ARG A 347 19.41 -38.45 -16.03
C ARG A 347 20.82 -37.88 -16.11
N THR A 348 21.22 -37.34 -17.26
CA THR A 348 22.52 -36.67 -17.40
C THR A 348 22.64 -35.48 -16.45
N LEU A 349 21.62 -34.63 -16.38
CA LEU A 349 21.63 -33.45 -15.50
C LEU A 349 21.74 -33.83 -14.02
N PHE A 350 21.03 -34.86 -13.56
CA PHE A 350 21.17 -35.35 -12.19
C PHE A 350 22.53 -36.03 -11.95
N ALA A 351 23.08 -36.77 -12.92
CA ALA A 351 24.42 -37.35 -12.80
C ALA A 351 25.53 -36.29 -12.66
N GLU A 352 25.33 -35.10 -13.24
CA GLU A 352 26.24 -33.95 -13.15
C GLU A 352 25.95 -33.03 -11.95
N SER A 353 24.92 -33.33 -11.16
CA SER A 353 24.47 -32.55 -9.99
C SER A 353 25.13 -32.99 -8.69
N GLU A 354 24.91 -32.25 -7.60
CA GLU A 354 25.31 -32.66 -6.24
C GLU A 354 24.40 -33.74 -5.63
N VAL A 355 23.27 -34.05 -6.29
CA VAL A 355 22.24 -34.98 -5.82
C VAL A 355 21.94 -36.16 -6.78
N PRO A 356 22.96 -36.81 -7.37
CA PRO A 356 22.77 -37.83 -8.41
C PRO A 356 21.96 -39.04 -7.93
N MET A 357 22.09 -39.38 -6.65
CA MET A 357 21.40 -40.50 -6.00
C MET A 357 19.89 -40.29 -5.87
N LEU A 358 19.38 -39.06 -5.94
CA LEU A 358 17.95 -38.79 -5.73
C LEU A 358 17.08 -39.23 -6.90
N LEU A 359 17.62 -39.25 -8.13
CA LEU A 359 16.90 -39.72 -9.31
C LEU A 359 17.05 -41.24 -9.53
N ALA A 360 18.02 -41.88 -8.90
CA ALA A 360 18.22 -43.32 -8.99
C ALA A 360 17.15 -44.05 -8.16
N GLU A 361 16.25 -44.77 -8.82
CA GLU A 361 15.24 -45.60 -8.16
C GLU A 361 15.87 -46.90 -7.65
N ASP A 362 16.26 -46.88 -6.37
CA ASP A 362 16.63 -47.99 -5.46
C ASP A 362 17.66 -49.05 -5.89
N GLY A 363 18.50 -49.44 -4.92
CA GLY A 363 19.57 -50.42 -5.10
C GLY A 363 19.10 -51.82 -5.51
N ILE A 364 19.77 -52.35 -6.53
CA ILE A 364 20.17 -53.72 -6.91
C ILE A 364 20.85 -53.45 -8.27
N GLU A 365 22.17 -53.37 -8.40
CA GLU A 365 23.13 -54.46 -8.32
C GLU A 365 24.48 -53.94 -7.81
N ALA A 366 24.80 -54.22 -6.55
CA ALA A 366 26.16 -54.58 -6.21
C ALA A 366 26.27 -56.09 -6.47
N GLN A 367 26.93 -56.47 -7.56
CA GLN A 367 27.77 -57.68 -7.75
C GLN A 367 27.86 -58.06 -9.24
N SER A 368 29.00 -57.77 -9.84
CA SER A 368 29.89 -58.76 -10.48
C SER A 368 31.25 -58.12 -10.75
#